data_AF-A0A812IQ47-F1
#
_entry.id   AF-A0A812IQ47-F1
#
_cell.length_a   1.000
_cell.length_b   1.000
_cell.length_c   1.000
_cell.angle_alpha   90.00
_cell.angle_beta   90.00
_cell.angle_gamma   90.00
#
_symmetry.space_group_name_H-M   'P 1'
#
loop_
_entity.id
_entity.type
_entity.pdbx_description
1 polymer ?
#
loop_
_entity_poly.entity_id
_entity_poly.type
_entity_poly.pdbx_seq_one_letter_code
_entity_poly.pdbx_strand_id
1 'polypeptide(L)'
;MLQEAFVPPKDQSLWHPDLAKATPAKLFMMLVDYSKNEKGEPAPDPTDGVMYVITEVAQYSLKDYFALKREKNKPLSRESIKACARAILLVVAGLHAKGLVHLDLKPENLMMFNGRLKLIDVDGCVPIGSEVSINDSSISFSPCYCAPEWARFLTDESESKIIANDKLDVWSIGITLCELVTLDAILKPMYGNFLRNGHSHREAGFLFMDWLGHITRAPVPKSIERFDKDFQKLIVESLLVCDFTKRKSLAQCLSDPYVVETDKGSTGLEGGEKVVRQARQRFEDTSSKAPLYKGTLWKLNADGKPEDATHWLKRDMWVACDGSLCYFSIKENKRLVLLDGIKMAGAKVTSLPSSARDFAFRLDCINSDDHEKDITMCFSAETDQEHQKWRSLLSQASNLDGAMQTMRLGGAVADELKQFRLAVKNRRMKVGEDTKDQFAPIFKAKLWKVKAEGDRKKGEDWFEREMWIAKNGSLVYWSKKEDREL
;
A
#
# COMPACT_ATOMS: atom_id res chain seq x y z
N MET A 1 2.37 29.17 -0.47
CA MET A 1 3.60 28.37 -0.60
C MET A 1 3.69 27.54 -1.89
N LEU A 2 2.91 26.44 -2.05
CA LEU A 2 3.07 25.53 -3.20
C LEU A 2 2.85 26.21 -4.57
N GLN A 3 1.97 27.21 -4.63
CA GLN A 3 1.63 27.92 -5.86
C GLN A 3 2.56 29.10 -6.20
N GLU A 4 3.49 29.46 -5.30
CA GLU A 4 4.48 30.51 -5.57
C GLU A 4 5.52 30.04 -6.59
N ALA A 5 6.15 30.96 -7.32
CA ALA A 5 7.21 30.62 -8.27
C ALA A 5 8.32 29.78 -7.62
N PHE A 6 8.96 28.91 -8.41
CA PHE A 6 10.09 28.14 -7.95
C PHE A 6 11.32 29.04 -7.80
N VAL A 7 12.03 28.89 -6.68
CA VAL A 7 13.29 29.56 -6.41
C VAL A 7 14.35 28.50 -6.10
N PRO A 8 15.63 28.72 -6.45
CA PRO A 8 16.69 27.78 -6.13
C PRO A 8 16.76 27.50 -4.62
N PRO A 9 16.60 26.24 -4.18
CA PRO A 9 16.73 25.86 -2.77
C PRO A 9 18.19 25.98 -2.28
N LYS A 10 18.39 25.91 -0.96
CA LYS A 10 19.74 25.93 -0.36
C LYS A 10 20.59 24.75 -0.84
N ASP A 11 20.01 23.55 -0.86
CA ASP A 11 20.65 22.39 -1.48
C ASP A 11 20.47 22.45 -3.00
N GLN A 12 21.56 22.78 -3.70
CA GLN A 12 21.58 22.86 -5.16
C GLN A 12 21.32 21.51 -5.85
N SER A 13 21.47 20.40 -5.13
CA SER A 13 21.13 19.08 -5.67
C SER A 13 19.63 18.95 -5.99
N LEU A 14 18.77 19.77 -5.36
CA LEU A 14 17.32 19.77 -5.56
C LEU A 14 16.86 20.76 -6.64
N TRP A 15 17.79 21.40 -7.36
CA TRP A 15 17.48 22.38 -8.40
C TRP A 15 17.75 21.86 -9.81
N HIS A 16 16.86 22.19 -10.74
CA HIS A 16 17.08 21.98 -12.16
C HIS A 16 16.57 23.20 -12.96
N PRO A 17 17.25 23.66 -14.02
CA PRO A 17 16.84 24.84 -14.79
C PRO A 17 15.43 24.77 -15.38
N ASP A 18 14.88 23.58 -15.60
CA ASP A 18 13.50 23.44 -16.09
C ASP A 18 12.45 23.78 -15.03
N LEU A 19 12.78 23.74 -13.73
CA LEU A 19 11.89 24.22 -12.68
C LEU A 19 11.70 25.74 -12.75
N ALA A 20 12.73 26.49 -13.14
CA ALA A 20 12.62 27.94 -13.35
C ALA A 20 11.63 28.31 -14.46
N LYS A 21 11.42 27.41 -15.43
CA LYS A 21 10.47 27.57 -16.55
C LYS A 21 9.09 27.01 -16.23
N ALA A 22 8.98 26.19 -15.19
CA ALA A 22 7.74 25.52 -14.82
C ALA A 22 6.81 26.48 -14.06
N THR A 23 5.51 26.33 -14.28
CA THR A 23 4.49 27.02 -13.48
C THR A 23 3.99 26.05 -12.41
N PRO A 24 4.07 26.37 -11.11
CA PRO A 24 3.62 25.47 -10.03
C PRO A 24 2.18 24.98 -10.20
N ALA A 25 1.26 25.86 -10.62
CA ALA A 25 -0.14 25.50 -10.93
C ALA A 25 -0.30 24.49 -12.07
N LYS A 26 0.76 24.18 -12.83
CA LYS A 26 0.78 23.11 -13.85
C LYS A 26 1.37 21.80 -13.33
N LEU A 27 1.95 21.79 -12.14
CA LEU A 27 2.58 20.63 -11.49
C LEU A 27 1.82 20.15 -10.24
N PHE A 28 1.13 21.05 -9.55
CA PHE A 28 0.38 20.74 -8.32
C PHE A 28 -1.09 21.09 -8.50
N MET A 29 -1.97 20.27 -7.91
CA MET A 29 -3.40 20.57 -7.85
C MET A 29 -3.66 21.92 -7.17
N MET A 30 -4.58 22.68 -7.75
CA MET A 30 -5.02 23.96 -7.21
C MET A 30 -6.20 23.78 -6.27
N LEU A 31 -6.07 24.40 -5.09
CA LEU A 31 -7.19 24.71 -4.21
C LEU A 31 -7.96 25.90 -4.81
N VAL A 32 -9.23 25.68 -5.12
CA VAL A 32 -10.14 26.69 -5.68
C VAL A 32 -10.82 27.45 -4.55
N ASP A 33 -11.36 26.73 -3.56
CA ASP A 33 -12.00 27.32 -2.39
C ASP A 33 -12.08 26.31 -1.23
N TYR A 34 -12.53 26.75 -0.06
CA TYR A 34 -12.71 25.92 1.12
C TYR A 34 -13.74 26.55 2.07
N SER A 35 -14.36 25.75 2.93
CA SER A 35 -15.33 26.23 3.94
C SER A 35 -14.65 27.14 4.96
N LYS A 36 -15.33 28.24 5.33
CA LYS A 36 -14.77 29.30 6.17
C LYS A 36 -15.77 29.73 7.25
N ASN A 37 -15.25 30.19 8.38
CA ASN A 37 -16.04 30.87 9.40
C ASN A 37 -16.38 32.33 8.96
N GLU A 38 -17.13 33.05 9.80
CA GLU A 38 -17.48 34.46 9.57
C GLU A 38 -16.26 35.40 9.41
N LYS A 39 -15.08 34.98 9.89
CA LYS A 39 -13.82 35.72 9.76
C LYS A 39 -13.04 35.37 8.49
N GLY A 40 -13.54 34.45 7.67
CA GLY A 40 -12.87 33.98 6.46
C GLY A 40 -11.77 32.94 6.71
N GLU A 41 -11.65 32.41 7.92
CA GLU A 41 -10.65 31.40 8.29
C GLU A 41 -11.21 29.98 8.05
N PRO A 42 -10.36 28.98 7.73
CA PRO A 42 -10.82 27.60 7.52
C PRO A 42 -11.62 27.08 8.72
N ALA A 43 -12.87 26.69 8.49
CA ALA A 43 -13.76 26.16 9.52
C ALA A 43 -14.90 25.34 8.89
N PRO A 44 -15.62 24.51 9.68
CA PRO A 44 -16.77 23.78 9.16
C PRO A 44 -17.84 24.74 8.65
N ASP A 45 -18.55 24.35 7.60
CA ASP A 45 -19.63 25.14 7.03
C ASP A 45 -20.70 25.39 8.11
N PRO A 46 -21.15 26.64 8.29
CA PRO A 46 -22.09 26.99 9.35
C PRO A 46 -23.47 26.32 9.17
N THR A 47 -23.78 25.78 7.99
CA THR A 47 -25.09 25.18 7.69
C THR A 47 -25.19 23.74 8.16
N ASP A 48 -24.15 22.94 7.97
CA ASP A 48 -24.15 21.50 8.26
C ASP A 48 -23.00 21.02 9.15
N GLY A 49 -22.05 21.90 9.50
CA GLY A 49 -20.93 21.58 10.36
C GLY A 49 -19.86 20.72 9.69
N VAL A 50 -19.80 20.68 8.35
CA VAL A 50 -18.85 19.86 7.59
C VAL A 50 -17.73 20.72 7.00
N MET A 51 -16.49 20.21 6.99
CA MET A 51 -15.37 20.87 6.32
C MET A 51 -15.39 20.58 4.81
N TYR A 52 -15.28 21.62 3.99
CA TYR A 52 -15.22 21.49 2.53
C TYR A 52 -13.90 22.00 1.96
N VAL A 53 -13.40 21.28 0.97
CA VAL A 53 -12.26 21.66 0.14
C VAL A 53 -12.70 21.53 -1.31
N ILE A 54 -12.58 22.62 -2.07
CA ILE A 54 -12.97 22.69 -3.49
C ILE A 54 -11.68 22.81 -4.29
N THR A 55 -11.42 21.85 -5.18
CA THR A 55 -10.21 21.81 -6.00
C THR A 55 -10.56 21.83 -7.49
N GLU A 56 -9.55 22.02 -8.34
CA GLU A 56 -9.72 21.71 -9.75
C GLU A 56 -9.98 20.20 -9.96
N VAL A 57 -10.74 19.85 -11.02
CA VAL A 57 -11.16 18.46 -11.27
C VAL A 57 -10.16 17.73 -12.16
N ALA A 58 -9.68 16.58 -11.70
CA ALA A 58 -8.87 15.65 -12.48
C ALA A 58 -9.72 14.76 -13.40
N GLN A 59 -9.14 14.30 -14.52
CA GLN A 59 -9.77 13.28 -15.36
C GLN A 59 -9.62 11.86 -14.78
N TYR A 60 -8.40 11.48 -14.39
CA TYR A 60 -8.05 10.14 -13.91
C TYR A 60 -6.67 10.12 -13.24
N SER A 61 -6.39 9.12 -12.40
CA SER A 61 -5.06 8.87 -11.83
C SER A 61 -4.17 8.02 -12.75
N LEU A 62 -2.86 7.99 -12.52
CA LEU A 62 -1.98 7.03 -13.22
C LEU A 62 -2.36 5.59 -12.93
N LYS A 63 -2.89 5.28 -11.74
CA LYS A 63 -3.43 3.94 -11.43
C LYS A 63 -4.59 3.56 -12.36
N ASP A 64 -5.55 4.46 -12.54
CA ASP A 64 -6.69 4.23 -13.45
C ASP A 64 -6.19 4.00 -14.88
N TYR A 65 -5.18 4.77 -15.29
CA TYR A 65 -4.56 4.63 -16.60
C TYR A 65 -3.86 3.28 -16.78
N PHE A 66 -3.11 2.79 -15.78
CA PHE A 66 -2.49 1.46 -15.82
C PHE A 66 -3.52 0.35 -15.82
N ALA A 67 -4.60 0.47 -15.03
CA ALA A 67 -5.71 -0.47 -15.04
C ALA A 67 -6.35 -0.58 -16.43
N LEU A 68 -6.61 0.56 -17.08
CA LEU A 68 -7.15 0.59 -18.44
C LEU A 68 -6.21 -0.08 -19.47
N LYS A 69 -4.91 0.20 -19.41
CA LYS A 69 -3.92 -0.40 -20.31
C LYS A 69 -3.80 -1.91 -20.09
N ARG A 70 -3.94 -2.37 -18.85
CA ARG A 70 -3.96 -3.81 -18.49
C ARG A 70 -5.22 -4.49 -19.01
N GLU A 71 -6.40 -3.90 -18.80
CA GLU A 71 -7.68 -4.42 -19.28
C GLU A 71 -7.67 -4.59 -20.81
N LYS A 72 -7.11 -3.61 -21.51
CA LYS A 72 -6.96 -3.65 -22.98
C LYS A 72 -5.78 -4.50 -23.46
N ASN A 73 -4.98 -5.06 -22.56
CA ASN A 73 -3.71 -5.74 -22.87
C ASN A 73 -2.82 -4.93 -23.83
N LYS A 74 -2.77 -3.61 -23.64
CA LYS A 74 -2.06 -2.66 -24.50
C LYS A 74 -1.00 -1.93 -23.67
N PRO A 75 0.28 -2.34 -23.71
CA PRO A 75 1.37 -1.63 -23.04
C PRO A 75 1.52 -0.19 -23.55
N LEU A 76 2.18 0.67 -22.76
CA LEU A 76 2.53 2.02 -23.19
C LEU A 76 3.65 1.98 -24.24
N SER A 77 3.65 2.94 -25.17
CA SER A 77 4.77 3.13 -26.10
C SER A 77 6.02 3.67 -25.39
N ARG A 78 7.20 3.52 -26.02
CA ARG A 78 8.46 4.04 -25.48
C ARG A 78 8.43 5.56 -25.28
N GLU A 79 7.85 6.25 -26.25
CA GLU A 79 7.70 7.70 -26.27
C GLU A 79 6.79 8.15 -25.11
N SER A 80 5.68 7.42 -24.90
CA SER A 80 4.77 7.67 -23.78
C SER A 80 5.45 7.47 -22.44
N ILE A 81 6.21 6.38 -22.28
CA ILE A 81 6.94 6.08 -21.03
C ILE A 81 8.00 7.13 -20.76
N LYS A 82 8.77 7.54 -21.77
CA LYS A 82 9.78 8.60 -21.66
C LYS A 82 9.14 9.94 -21.26
N ALA A 83 8.04 10.33 -21.91
CA ALA A 83 7.30 11.55 -21.58
C ALA A 83 6.70 11.51 -20.15
N CYS A 84 6.13 10.38 -19.75
CA CYS A 84 5.62 10.19 -18.39
C CYS A 84 6.72 10.27 -17.35
N ALA A 85 7.83 9.57 -17.58
CA ALA A 85 8.97 9.59 -16.66
C ALA A 85 9.46 11.02 -16.44
N ARG A 86 9.67 11.79 -17.52
CA ARG A 86 10.04 13.20 -17.42
C ARG A 86 9.02 14.05 -16.66
N ALA A 87 7.73 13.88 -16.93
CA ALA A 87 6.67 14.62 -16.24
C ALA A 87 6.62 14.30 -14.73
N ILE A 88 6.69 13.03 -14.36
CA ILE A 88 6.72 12.57 -12.96
C ILE A 88 7.94 13.14 -12.24
N LEU A 89 9.13 13.02 -12.84
CA LEU A 89 10.37 13.57 -12.28
C LEU A 89 10.27 15.08 -12.06
N LEU A 90 9.73 15.83 -13.03
CA LEU A 90 9.59 17.28 -12.94
C LEU A 90 8.61 17.71 -11.84
N VAL A 91 7.46 17.04 -11.76
CA VAL A 91 6.42 17.33 -10.75
C VAL A 91 6.99 17.18 -9.34
N VAL A 92 7.63 16.05 -9.05
CA VAL A 92 8.13 15.76 -7.70
C VAL A 92 9.44 16.49 -7.39
N ALA A 93 10.32 16.70 -8.38
CA ALA A 93 11.46 17.61 -8.20
C ALA A 93 11.01 19.02 -7.83
N GLY A 94 9.87 19.48 -8.35
CA GLY A 94 9.25 20.74 -7.94
C GLY A 94 8.86 20.74 -6.46
N LEU A 95 8.29 19.64 -5.95
CA LEU A 95 7.93 19.51 -4.53
C LEU A 95 9.19 19.58 -3.66
N HIS A 96 10.24 18.84 -4.03
CA HIS A 96 11.52 18.84 -3.32
C HIS A 96 12.20 20.21 -3.34
N ALA A 97 12.12 20.95 -4.46
CA ALA A 97 12.62 22.32 -4.55
C ALA A 97 11.83 23.31 -3.67
N LYS A 98 10.59 22.98 -3.30
CA LYS A 98 9.82 23.71 -2.28
C LYS A 98 10.19 23.31 -0.84
N GLY A 99 11.14 22.40 -0.67
CA GLY A 99 11.62 21.96 0.64
C GLY A 99 10.70 20.95 1.33
N LEU A 100 9.86 20.23 0.57
CA LEU A 100 8.90 19.26 1.10
C LEU A 100 9.23 17.84 0.63
N VAL A 101 8.88 16.85 1.45
CA VAL A 101 8.87 15.41 1.15
C VAL A 101 7.44 14.91 1.28
N HIS A 102 6.99 14.04 0.38
CA HIS A 102 5.62 13.54 0.35
C HIS A 102 5.40 12.29 1.19
N LEU A 103 6.34 11.33 1.18
CA LEU A 103 6.30 10.07 1.94
C LEU A 103 5.26 9.02 1.50
N ASP A 104 4.32 9.35 0.61
CA ASP A 104 3.31 8.41 0.06
C ASP A 104 3.15 8.56 -1.46
N LEU A 105 4.26 8.72 -2.19
CA LEU A 105 4.20 8.79 -3.65
C LEU A 105 3.86 7.44 -4.27
N LYS A 106 2.77 7.44 -5.03
CA LYS A 106 2.22 6.28 -5.73
C LYS A 106 1.41 6.75 -6.96
N PRO A 107 1.08 5.87 -7.92
CA PRO A 107 0.32 6.24 -9.11
C PRO A 107 -1.04 6.92 -8.83
N GLU A 108 -1.68 6.64 -7.69
CA GLU A 108 -2.92 7.29 -7.25
C GLU A 108 -2.75 8.80 -7.05
N ASN A 109 -1.58 9.23 -6.54
CA ASN A 109 -1.32 10.61 -6.17
C ASN A 109 -0.84 11.46 -7.36
N LEU A 110 -0.72 10.85 -8.55
CA LEU A 110 -0.33 11.51 -9.79
C LEU A 110 -1.52 11.46 -10.75
N MET A 111 -2.20 12.58 -10.91
CA MET A 111 -3.45 12.68 -11.68
C MET A 111 -3.30 13.52 -12.94
N MET A 112 -4.12 13.18 -13.94
CA MET A 112 -4.20 13.89 -15.20
C MET A 112 -5.21 15.05 -15.10
N PHE A 113 -4.77 16.24 -15.47
CA PHE A 113 -5.54 17.49 -15.56
C PHE A 113 -5.33 18.13 -16.93
N ASN A 114 -6.30 17.96 -17.82
CA ASN A 114 -6.29 18.54 -19.17
C ASN A 114 -5.00 18.25 -19.94
N GLY A 115 -4.55 16.99 -19.92
CA GLY A 115 -3.32 16.55 -20.59
C GLY A 115 -2.04 16.87 -19.83
N ARG A 116 -2.11 17.37 -18.58
CA ARG A 116 -0.95 17.61 -17.70
C ARG A 116 -1.00 16.71 -16.48
N LEU A 117 0.11 16.07 -16.17
CA LEU A 117 0.25 15.33 -14.91
C LEU A 117 0.47 16.33 -13.76
N LYS A 118 -0.29 16.18 -12.68
CA LYS A 118 -0.12 16.95 -11.45
C LYS A 118 -0.11 16.03 -10.23
N LEU A 119 0.60 16.46 -9.21
CA LEU A 119 0.56 15.86 -7.88
C LEU A 119 -0.66 16.35 -7.10
N ILE A 120 -1.32 15.42 -6.42
CA ILE A 120 -2.40 15.64 -5.46
C ILE A 120 -1.95 15.17 -4.07
N ASP A 121 -2.84 15.27 -3.07
CA ASP A 121 -2.66 14.66 -1.73
C ASP A 121 -1.36 15.08 -1.02
N VAL A 122 -1.24 16.38 -0.77
CA VAL A 122 -0.05 16.98 -0.13
C VAL A 122 -0.22 17.14 1.39
N ASP A 123 -1.31 16.61 1.97
CA ASP A 123 -1.65 16.82 3.38
C ASP A 123 -0.67 16.11 4.33
N GLY A 124 -0.10 14.98 3.89
CA GLY A 124 0.93 14.24 4.62
C GLY A 124 2.37 14.72 4.37
N CYS A 125 2.57 15.80 3.62
CA CYS A 125 3.91 16.29 3.29
C CYS A 125 4.58 16.94 4.50
N VAL A 126 5.89 16.71 4.65
CA VAL A 126 6.70 17.27 5.73
C VAL A 126 7.89 18.07 5.18
N PRO A 127 8.40 19.07 5.92
CA PRO A 127 9.62 19.77 5.53
C PRO A 127 10.84 18.83 5.46
N ILE A 128 11.66 18.98 4.43
CA ILE A 128 12.96 18.28 4.36
C ILE A 128 13.79 18.65 5.59
N GLY A 129 14.33 17.62 6.26
CA GLY A 129 15.13 17.75 7.47
C GLY A 129 14.34 17.65 8.77
N SER A 130 13.01 17.55 8.73
CA SER A 130 12.21 17.32 9.94
C SER A 130 12.37 15.89 10.47
N GLU A 131 12.32 15.73 11.79
CA GLU A 131 12.21 14.43 12.44
C GLU A 131 10.77 13.89 12.33
N VAL A 132 10.61 12.72 11.72
CA VAL A 132 9.36 11.97 11.69
C VAL A 132 9.41 10.87 12.74
N SER A 133 8.42 10.82 13.63
CA SER A 133 8.31 9.77 14.65
C SER A 133 7.36 8.67 14.19
N ILE A 134 7.62 7.43 14.63
CA ILE A 134 6.71 6.30 14.40
C ILE A 134 5.32 6.51 15.01
N ASN A 135 5.22 7.40 16.00
CA ASN A 135 3.97 7.76 16.66
C ASN A 135 3.21 8.91 15.97
N ASP A 136 3.71 9.45 14.87
CA ASP A 136 3.07 10.56 14.18
C ASP A 136 1.88 10.08 13.33
N SER A 137 0.66 10.25 13.86
CA SER A 137 -0.55 9.78 13.19
C SER A 137 -0.97 10.57 11.95
N SER A 138 -0.29 11.68 11.64
CA SER A 138 -0.53 12.44 10.41
C SER A 138 0.11 11.78 9.19
N ILE A 139 1.10 10.92 9.40
CA ILE A 139 1.86 10.30 8.33
C ILE A 139 1.20 9.01 7.87
N SER A 140 0.98 8.95 6.56
CA SER A 140 0.47 7.78 5.87
C SER A 140 1.51 7.31 4.84
N PHE A 141 1.59 6.00 4.58
CA PHE A 141 2.52 5.44 3.61
C PHE A 141 2.00 4.14 3.00
N SER A 142 2.44 3.82 1.79
CA SER A 142 2.04 2.61 1.06
C SER A 142 3.21 1.62 0.95
N PRO A 143 3.16 0.44 1.61
CA PRO A 143 4.34 -0.43 1.80
C PRO A 143 5.15 -0.78 0.53
N CYS A 144 4.51 -1.00 -0.62
CA CYS A 144 5.20 -1.35 -1.86
C CYS A 144 5.91 -0.19 -2.56
N TYR A 145 5.76 1.03 -2.05
CA TYR A 145 6.45 2.22 -2.54
C TYR A 145 7.51 2.70 -1.55
N CYS A 146 7.55 2.15 -0.33
CA CYS A 146 8.50 2.57 0.70
C CYS A 146 9.94 2.25 0.34
N ALA A 147 10.84 3.16 0.71
CA ALA A 147 12.27 2.96 0.61
C ALA A 147 12.80 1.98 1.69
N PRO A 148 13.92 1.29 1.44
CA PRO A 148 14.54 0.39 2.42
C PRO A 148 14.84 1.06 3.77
N GLU A 149 15.33 2.30 3.76
CA GLU A 149 15.60 3.06 4.97
C GLU A 149 14.33 3.41 5.78
N TRP A 150 13.19 3.63 5.11
CA TRP A 150 11.90 3.79 5.79
C TRP A 150 11.48 2.48 6.45
N ALA A 151 11.65 1.38 5.73
CA ALA A 151 11.30 0.06 6.23
C ALA A 151 12.16 -0.33 7.45
N ARG A 152 13.46 0.01 7.43
CA ARG A 152 14.37 -0.16 8.58
C ARG A 152 13.95 0.67 9.78
N PHE A 153 13.61 1.94 9.57
CA PHE A 153 13.06 2.80 10.62
C PHE A 153 11.82 2.16 11.29
N LEU A 154 10.96 1.50 10.50
CA LEU A 154 9.77 0.81 11.02
C LEU A 154 10.07 -0.53 11.70
N THR A 155 11.22 -1.16 11.49
CA THR A 155 11.53 -2.49 12.05
C THR A 155 12.66 -2.50 13.08
N ASP A 156 13.55 -1.51 13.09
CA ASP A 156 14.64 -1.40 14.05
C ASP A 156 14.16 -0.88 15.42
N GLU A 157 14.66 -1.48 16.51
CA GLU A 157 14.34 -1.10 17.89
C GLU A 157 15.10 0.12 18.39
N SER A 158 16.24 0.40 17.77
CA SER A 158 17.07 1.55 18.13
C SER A 158 16.59 2.86 17.50
N GLU A 159 15.78 2.77 16.44
CA GLU A 159 15.28 3.92 15.71
C GLU A 159 13.80 4.20 16.07
N SER A 160 13.55 5.32 16.75
CA SER A 160 12.18 5.81 17.03
C SER A 160 11.78 6.99 16.14
N LYS A 161 12.74 7.47 15.35
CA LYS A 161 12.62 8.63 14.47
C LYS A 161 13.49 8.46 13.23
N ILE A 162 13.06 9.07 12.13
CA ILE A 162 13.83 9.20 10.89
C ILE A 162 13.86 10.66 10.45
N ILE A 163 14.96 11.11 9.86
CA ILE A 163 15.05 12.43 9.23
C ILE A 163 14.44 12.37 7.83
N ALA A 164 13.33 13.10 7.62
CA ALA A 164 12.69 13.20 6.32
C ALA A 164 13.65 13.83 5.30
N ASN A 165 13.86 13.15 4.18
CA ASN A 165 14.69 13.63 3.09
C ASN A 165 14.09 13.23 1.74
N ASP A 166 14.52 13.90 0.67
CA ASP A 166 14.01 13.73 -0.68
C ASP A 166 14.20 12.29 -1.21
N LYS A 167 15.19 11.56 -0.71
CA LYS A 167 15.52 10.21 -1.22
C LYS A 167 14.42 9.20 -0.95
N LEU A 168 13.65 9.36 0.12
CA LEU A 168 12.47 8.53 0.40
C LEU A 168 11.47 8.54 -0.77
N ASP A 169 11.19 9.74 -1.28
CA ASP A 169 10.35 9.96 -2.45
C ASP A 169 11.01 9.47 -3.74
N VAL A 170 12.34 9.64 -3.87
CA VAL A 170 13.09 9.16 -5.06
C VAL A 170 12.89 7.66 -5.27
N TRP A 171 12.92 6.86 -4.20
CA TRP A 171 12.66 5.42 -4.30
C TRP A 171 11.22 5.13 -4.75
N SER A 172 10.25 5.80 -4.12
CA SER A 172 8.83 5.67 -4.43
C SER A 172 8.54 5.97 -5.91
N ILE A 173 9.22 6.99 -6.45
CA ILE A 173 9.18 7.30 -7.88
C ILE A 173 9.88 6.24 -8.74
N GLY A 174 10.99 5.67 -8.29
CA GLY A 174 11.61 4.53 -8.97
C GLY A 174 10.65 3.34 -9.15
N ILE A 175 9.87 3.01 -8.11
CA ILE A 175 8.81 1.99 -8.19
C ILE A 175 7.74 2.41 -9.19
N THR A 176 7.23 3.64 -9.06
CA THR A 176 6.20 4.20 -9.95
C THR A 176 6.63 4.21 -11.42
N LEU A 177 7.90 4.50 -11.73
CA LEU A 177 8.41 4.46 -13.09
C LEU A 177 8.48 3.04 -13.64
N CYS A 178 8.83 2.03 -12.82
CA CYS A 178 8.74 0.63 -13.26
C CYS A 178 7.30 0.25 -13.66
N GLU A 179 6.27 0.79 -13.00
CA GLU A 179 4.87 0.54 -13.34
C GLU A 179 4.45 1.05 -14.71
N LEU A 180 5.15 2.05 -15.26
CA LEU A 180 4.91 2.48 -16.64
C LEU A 180 5.13 1.33 -17.65
N VAL A 181 5.98 0.36 -17.31
CA VAL A 181 6.30 -0.81 -18.13
C VAL A 181 5.52 -2.04 -17.66
N THR A 182 5.46 -2.29 -16.35
CA THR A 182 4.85 -3.51 -15.79
C THR A 182 3.34 -3.41 -15.61
N LEU A 183 2.79 -2.19 -15.65
CA LEU A 183 1.40 -1.84 -15.34
C LEU A 183 0.96 -2.18 -13.91
N ASP A 184 1.89 -2.61 -13.04
CA ASP A 184 1.66 -2.95 -11.63
C ASP A 184 2.94 -2.81 -10.80
N ALA A 185 2.78 -2.48 -9.51
CA ALA A 185 3.90 -2.28 -8.60
C ALA A 185 4.79 -3.52 -8.49
N ILE A 186 6.09 -3.34 -8.69
CA ILE A 186 7.05 -4.46 -8.77
C ILE A 186 7.25 -5.19 -7.43
N LEU A 187 6.88 -4.56 -6.31
CA LEU A 187 6.97 -5.17 -4.98
C LEU A 187 5.70 -5.94 -4.57
N LYS A 188 4.57 -5.76 -5.26
CA LYS A 188 3.30 -6.48 -4.95
C LYS A 188 3.45 -7.99 -4.95
N PRO A 189 4.15 -8.64 -5.92
CA PRO A 189 4.37 -10.07 -5.89
C PRO A 189 5.15 -10.55 -4.66
N MET A 190 6.11 -9.74 -4.19
CA MET A 190 6.91 -10.03 -2.99
C MET A 190 6.05 -9.91 -1.74
N TYR A 191 5.30 -8.80 -1.61
CA TYR A 191 4.34 -8.60 -0.52
C TYR A 191 3.32 -9.74 -0.45
N GLY A 192 2.73 -10.12 -1.60
CA GLY A 192 1.82 -11.24 -1.70
C GLY A 192 2.44 -12.59 -1.32
N ASN A 193 3.76 -12.75 -1.43
CA ASN A 193 4.45 -13.94 -0.94
C ASN A 193 4.49 -13.97 0.59
N PHE A 194 4.75 -12.84 1.24
CA PHE A 194 4.68 -12.75 2.70
C PHE A 194 3.24 -12.97 3.19
N LEU A 195 2.22 -12.42 2.52
CA LEU A 195 0.82 -12.65 2.87
C LEU A 195 0.44 -14.13 2.85
N ARG A 196 0.92 -14.90 1.88
CA ARG A 196 0.63 -16.34 1.76
C ARG A 196 1.28 -17.19 2.84
N ASN A 197 2.40 -16.74 3.41
CA ASN A 197 3.21 -17.52 4.35
C ASN A 197 3.17 -16.99 5.79
N GLY A 198 2.65 -15.77 6.00
CA GLY A 198 2.48 -15.20 7.33
C GLY A 198 1.28 -15.82 8.05
N HIS A 199 1.34 -15.90 9.38
CA HIS A 199 0.19 -16.37 10.18
C HIS A 199 -0.93 -15.33 10.27
N SER A 200 -0.64 -14.07 9.91
CA SER A 200 -1.61 -12.99 9.76
C SER A 200 -1.13 -11.96 8.73
N HIS A 201 -2.05 -11.15 8.20
CA HIS A 201 -1.73 -10.05 7.29
C HIS A 201 -0.77 -9.03 7.93
N ARG A 202 -0.97 -8.70 9.21
CA ARG A 202 -0.11 -7.75 9.94
C ARG A 202 1.31 -8.28 10.09
N GLU A 203 1.45 -9.54 10.43
CA GLU A 203 2.75 -10.21 10.49
C GLU A 203 3.43 -10.25 9.12
N ALA A 204 2.68 -10.59 8.07
CA ALA A 204 3.20 -10.58 6.71
C ALA A 204 3.65 -9.18 6.28
N GLY A 205 2.91 -8.13 6.66
CA GLY A 205 3.30 -6.74 6.47
C GLY A 205 4.61 -6.41 7.18
N PHE A 206 4.74 -6.79 8.46
CA PHE A 206 5.99 -6.61 9.21
C PHE A 206 7.17 -7.35 8.57
N LEU A 207 7.01 -8.64 8.23
CA LEU A 207 8.07 -9.43 7.61
C LEU A 207 8.49 -8.88 6.24
N PHE A 208 7.53 -8.34 5.48
CA PHE A 208 7.83 -7.64 4.24
C PHE A 208 8.65 -6.38 4.49
N MET A 209 8.29 -5.54 5.47
CA MET A 209 9.06 -4.34 5.80
C MET A 209 10.45 -4.69 6.33
N ASP A 210 10.56 -5.73 7.16
CA ASP A 210 11.84 -6.20 7.67
C ASP A 210 12.75 -6.69 6.54
N TRP A 211 12.20 -7.51 5.63
CA TRP A 211 12.92 -7.92 4.42
C TRP A 211 13.34 -6.71 3.57
N LEU A 212 12.42 -5.77 3.34
CA LEU A 212 12.66 -4.57 2.55
C LEU A 212 13.76 -3.69 3.16
N GLY A 213 13.84 -3.59 4.49
CA GLY A 213 14.87 -2.83 5.19
C GLY A 213 16.30 -3.39 5.04
N HIS A 214 16.41 -4.66 4.68
CA HIS A 214 17.68 -5.40 4.58
C HIS A 214 18.10 -5.73 3.14
N ILE A 215 17.33 -5.34 2.11
CA ILE A 215 17.75 -5.58 0.73
C ILE A 215 19.02 -4.79 0.40
N THR A 216 19.93 -5.45 -0.31
CA THR A 216 21.16 -4.82 -0.84
C THR A 216 21.03 -4.45 -2.32
N ARG A 217 19.99 -4.94 -2.99
CA ARG A 217 19.66 -4.66 -4.38
C ARG A 217 18.15 -4.64 -4.57
N ALA A 218 17.65 -3.64 -5.31
CA ALA A 218 16.24 -3.57 -5.67
C ALA A 218 15.84 -4.73 -6.60
N PRO A 219 14.68 -5.38 -6.36
CA PRO A 219 14.20 -6.52 -7.16
C PRO A 219 13.56 -6.06 -8.48
N VAL A 220 14.32 -5.36 -9.32
CA VAL A 220 13.83 -4.84 -10.61
C VAL A 220 13.62 -6.00 -11.61
N PRO A 221 12.41 -6.16 -12.18
CA PRO A 221 12.13 -7.24 -13.12
C PRO A 221 12.95 -7.13 -14.42
N LYS A 222 13.31 -8.28 -15.02
CA LYS A 222 13.99 -8.34 -16.34
C LYS A 222 13.17 -7.73 -17.48
N SER A 223 11.86 -7.58 -17.32
CA SER A 223 11.00 -6.89 -18.30
C SER A 223 11.40 -5.42 -18.47
N ILE A 224 11.95 -4.77 -17.44
CA ILE A 224 12.43 -3.38 -17.53
C ILE A 224 13.66 -3.28 -18.44
N GLU A 225 14.63 -4.19 -18.28
CA GLU A 225 15.81 -4.25 -19.15
C GLU A 225 15.47 -4.60 -20.60
N ARG A 226 14.56 -5.57 -20.80
CA ARG A 226 14.07 -5.96 -22.12
C ARG A 226 13.29 -4.84 -22.80
N PHE A 227 12.60 -4.03 -22.01
CA PHE A 227 11.95 -2.84 -22.49
C PHE A 227 13.01 -1.86 -22.98
N ASP A 228 13.86 -1.30 -22.11
CA ASP A 228 14.85 -0.30 -22.52
C ASP A 228 16.04 -0.27 -21.56
N LYS A 229 17.26 -0.36 -22.09
CA LYS A 229 18.49 -0.42 -21.30
C LYS A 229 18.83 0.91 -20.64
N ASP A 230 18.58 2.03 -21.31
CA ASP A 230 18.86 3.34 -20.75
C ASP A 230 17.82 3.70 -19.69
N PHE A 231 16.56 3.29 -19.90
CA PHE A 231 15.54 3.37 -18.85
C PHE A 231 15.92 2.52 -17.62
N GLN A 232 16.32 1.26 -17.84
CA GLN A 232 16.77 0.38 -16.76
C GLN A 232 17.93 1.02 -16.00
N LYS A 233 18.90 1.61 -16.71
CA LYS A 233 20.04 2.31 -16.11
C LYS A 233 19.60 3.46 -15.21
N LEU A 234 18.70 4.32 -15.69
CA LEU A 234 18.09 5.38 -14.87
C LEU A 234 17.46 4.81 -13.59
N ILE A 235 16.66 3.74 -13.71
CA ILE A 235 16.04 3.08 -12.57
C ILE A 235 17.09 2.56 -11.58
N VAL A 236 18.05 1.74 -12.01
CA VAL A 236 18.93 0.99 -11.09
C VAL A 236 20.13 1.76 -10.57
N GLU A 237 20.62 2.76 -11.32
CA GLU A 237 21.79 3.55 -10.93
C GLU A 237 21.42 4.88 -10.27
N SER A 238 20.19 5.37 -10.44
CA SER A 238 19.79 6.68 -9.92
C SER A 238 18.65 6.63 -8.91
N LEU A 239 17.59 5.84 -9.16
CA LEU A 239 16.35 5.88 -8.37
C LEU A 239 16.24 4.76 -7.33
N LEU A 240 16.40 3.49 -7.74
CA LEU A 240 16.28 2.30 -6.89
C LEU A 240 17.63 1.84 -6.34
N VAL A 241 18.39 2.80 -5.79
CA VAL A 241 19.66 2.56 -5.08
C VAL A 241 19.37 2.38 -3.59
N CYS A 242 19.72 1.23 -3.02
CA CYS A 242 19.38 0.90 -1.62
C CYS A 242 20.12 1.78 -0.61
N ASP A 243 21.36 2.15 -0.90
CA ASP A 243 22.09 3.17 -0.15
C ASP A 243 21.60 4.57 -0.57
N PHE A 244 20.71 5.16 0.23
CA PHE A 244 20.07 6.43 -0.09
C PHE A 244 21.07 7.59 -0.22
N THR A 245 22.26 7.50 0.39
CA THR A 245 23.31 8.54 0.27
C THR A 245 23.92 8.59 -1.13
N LYS A 246 23.85 7.48 -1.87
CA LYS A 246 24.29 7.37 -3.27
C LYS A 246 23.16 7.60 -4.27
N ARG A 247 21.92 7.69 -3.80
CA ARG A 247 20.72 7.88 -4.64
C ARG A 247 20.68 9.33 -5.13
N LYS A 248 20.49 9.52 -6.44
CA LYS A 248 20.41 10.88 -7.02
C LYS A 248 19.12 11.58 -6.56
N SER A 249 19.11 12.90 -6.56
CA SER A 249 17.84 13.64 -6.44
C SER A 249 17.03 13.52 -7.74
N LEU A 250 15.71 13.78 -7.67
CA LEU A 250 14.89 13.82 -8.88
C LEU A 250 15.29 14.96 -9.81
N ALA A 251 15.76 16.09 -9.26
CA ALA A 251 16.29 17.20 -10.04
C ALA A 251 17.54 16.82 -10.83
N GLN A 252 18.46 16.03 -10.25
CA GLN A 252 19.61 15.47 -10.97
C GLN A 252 19.19 14.46 -12.04
N CYS A 253 18.12 13.69 -11.80
CA CYS A 253 17.59 12.73 -12.77
C CYS A 253 16.98 13.41 -14.01
N LEU A 254 16.57 14.68 -13.93
CA LEU A 254 16.07 15.43 -15.10
C LEU A 254 17.14 15.68 -16.17
N SER A 255 18.42 15.60 -15.79
CA SER A 255 19.57 15.72 -16.70
C SER A 255 20.06 14.36 -17.23
N ASP A 256 19.39 13.26 -16.89
CA ASP A 256 19.76 11.94 -17.39
C ASP A 256 19.51 11.82 -18.91
N PRO A 257 20.40 11.18 -19.70
CA PRO A 257 20.23 11.05 -21.15
C PRO A 257 18.87 10.48 -21.57
N TYR A 258 18.33 9.51 -20.83
CA TYR A 258 17.02 8.95 -21.13
C TYR A 258 15.90 10.01 -21.07
N VAL A 259 16.05 11.01 -20.20
CA VAL A 259 15.05 12.04 -19.88
C VAL A 259 15.20 13.30 -20.74
N VAL A 260 16.41 13.63 -21.17
CA VAL A 260 16.70 14.86 -21.95
C VAL A 260 16.24 14.77 -23.40
N GLU A 261 16.18 13.57 -23.99
CA GLU A 261 15.84 13.35 -25.41
C GLU A 261 14.36 13.56 -25.79
N THR A 262 13.52 14.12 -24.91
CA THR A 262 12.12 14.39 -25.26
C THR A 262 12.01 15.64 -26.13
N ASP A 263 11.64 15.45 -27.40
CA ASP A 263 11.33 16.55 -28.32
C ASP A 263 10.23 17.47 -27.74
N LYS A 264 10.37 18.78 -27.99
CA LYS A 264 9.73 19.91 -27.29
C LYS A 264 8.18 20.02 -27.38
N GLY A 265 7.44 18.96 -27.67
CA GLY A 265 6.00 19.01 -27.93
C GLY A 265 5.08 18.01 -27.20
N SER A 266 5.56 16.85 -26.76
CA SER A 266 4.71 15.79 -26.20
C SER A 266 4.66 15.82 -24.67
N THR A 267 3.86 16.73 -24.12
CA THR A 267 3.57 16.75 -22.66
C THR A 267 2.47 15.79 -22.23
N GLY A 268 1.85 15.06 -23.17
CA GLY A 268 0.68 14.23 -22.90
C GLY A 268 0.97 12.73 -22.97
N LEU A 269 0.36 12.00 -22.04
CA LEU A 269 -0.17 10.65 -22.31
C LEU A 269 -0.93 10.69 -23.64
N GLU A 270 -0.87 9.63 -24.46
CA GLU A 270 -1.55 9.52 -25.77
C GLU A 270 -2.90 10.25 -25.78
N GLY A 271 -2.88 11.50 -26.25
CA GLY A 271 -3.98 12.46 -26.12
C GLY A 271 -5.06 12.14 -27.14
N GLY A 272 -5.98 11.25 -26.78
CA GLY A 272 -7.08 10.85 -27.66
C GLY A 272 -7.92 9.71 -27.13
N GLU A 273 -7.37 8.85 -26.25
CA GLU A 273 -8.18 7.84 -25.57
C GLU A 273 -9.01 8.52 -24.47
N LYS A 274 -10.33 8.61 -24.65
CA LYS A 274 -11.26 8.96 -23.56
C LYS A 274 -11.12 7.91 -22.46
N VAL A 275 -10.29 8.19 -21.46
CA VAL A 275 -10.33 7.51 -20.17
C VAL A 275 -11.59 8.03 -19.49
N VAL A 276 -12.71 7.37 -19.75
CA VAL A 276 -13.95 7.65 -19.03
C VAL A 276 -13.67 7.25 -17.59
N ARG A 277 -13.82 8.21 -16.66
CA ARG A 277 -13.88 7.93 -15.22
C ARG A 277 -14.98 6.88 -15.07
N GLN A 278 -14.60 5.61 -14.91
CA GLN A 278 -15.57 4.52 -14.92
C GLN A 278 -16.51 4.78 -13.75
N ALA A 279 -17.74 5.18 -14.06
CA ALA A 279 -18.82 5.21 -13.08
C ALA A 279 -18.95 3.77 -12.58
N ARG A 280 -18.52 3.50 -11.33
CA ARG A 280 -18.47 2.18 -10.65
C ARG A 280 -18.93 1.05 -11.56
N GLN A 281 -18.06 0.64 -12.48
CA GLN A 281 -18.36 -0.50 -13.33
C GLN A 281 -18.34 -1.71 -12.39
N ARG A 282 -19.44 -2.49 -12.34
CA ARG A 282 -19.47 -3.70 -11.53
C ARG A 282 -18.44 -4.64 -12.12
N PHE A 283 -17.32 -4.82 -11.41
CA PHE A 283 -16.24 -5.68 -11.87
C PHE A 283 -16.79 -7.08 -12.10
N GLU A 284 -16.43 -7.72 -13.21
CA GLU A 284 -16.70 -9.13 -13.39
C GLU A 284 -15.69 -9.96 -12.60
N ASP A 285 -16.16 -11.01 -11.96
CA ASP A 285 -15.27 -11.99 -11.37
C ASP A 285 -14.84 -13.00 -12.44
N THR A 286 -13.65 -12.75 -13.00
CA THR A 286 -13.00 -13.61 -13.99
C THR A 286 -12.07 -14.66 -13.36
N SER A 287 -12.14 -14.87 -12.04
CA SER A 287 -11.26 -15.82 -11.36
C SER A 287 -11.46 -17.25 -11.87
N SER A 288 -10.34 -17.87 -12.26
CA SER A 288 -10.27 -19.28 -12.68
C SER A 288 -10.06 -20.24 -11.51
N LYS A 289 -9.70 -19.73 -10.33
CA LYS A 289 -9.55 -20.49 -9.09
C LYS A 289 -10.89 -20.71 -8.41
N ALA A 290 -11.03 -21.84 -7.71
CA ALA A 290 -12.23 -22.13 -6.92
C ALA A 290 -12.41 -21.10 -5.79
N PRO A 291 -13.63 -20.58 -5.57
CA PRO A 291 -13.88 -19.61 -4.50
C PRO A 291 -13.64 -20.23 -3.12
N LEU A 292 -13.31 -19.39 -2.13
CA LEU A 292 -13.13 -19.83 -0.74
C LEU A 292 -14.42 -20.47 -0.20
N TYR A 293 -15.56 -19.94 -0.64
CA TYR A 293 -16.86 -20.50 -0.35
C TYR A 293 -17.90 -20.01 -1.35
N LYS A 294 -18.86 -20.88 -1.69
CA LYS A 294 -20.01 -20.57 -2.54
C LYS A 294 -21.27 -21.08 -1.86
N GLY A 295 -22.33 -20.29 -1.91
CA GLY A 295 -23.64 -20.62 -1.36
C GLY A 295 -24.69 -19.64 -1.84
N THR A 296 -25.84 -19.64 -1.19
CA THR A 296 -26.93 -18.73 -1.53
C THR A 296 -27.26 -17.83 -0.33
N LEU A 297 -27.49 -16.55 -0.60
CA LEU A 297 -27.89 -15.56 0.41
C LEU A 297 -29.09 -14.76 -0.07
N TRP A 298 -29.94 -14.37 0.86
CA TRP A 298 -30.92 -13.31 0.65
C TRP A 298 -30.22 -11.97 0.84
N LYS A 299 -30.27 -11.10 -0.16
CA LYS A 299 -29.73 -9.74 -0.10
C LYS A 299 -30.86 -8.73 -0.08
N LEU A 300 -30.82 -7.77 0.84
CA LEU A 300 -31.75 -6.64 0.86
C LEU A 300 -31.46 -5.67 -0.31
N ASN A 301 -32.52 -5.16 -0.93
CA ASN A 301 -32.41 -4.10 -1.95
C ASN A 301 -31.86 -2.80 -1.34
N ALA A 302 -31.23 -1.95 -2.15
CA ALA A 302 -30.53 -0.74 -1.65
C ALA A 302 -31.44 0.20 -0.84
N ASP A 303 -32.70 0.35 -1.26
CA ASP A 303 -33.72 1.15 -0.56
C ASP A 303 -34.74 0.27 0.18
N GLY A 304 -34.41 -1.01 0.40
CA GLY A 304 -35.29 -2.00 1.00
C GLY A 304 -35.39 -1.86 2.51
N LYS A 305 -36.59 -2.08 3.04
CA LYS A 305 -36.85 -2.17 4.49
C LYS A 305 -36.58 -3.59 5.01
N PRO A 306 -35.71 -3.80 6.02
CA PRO A 306 -35.39 -5.14 6.55
C PRO A 306 -36.61 -5.93 7.03
N GLU A 307 -37.66 -5.26 7.47
CA GLU A 307 -38.90 -5.83 8.03
C GLU A 307 -39.88 -6.31 6.95
N ASP A 308 -39.62 -6.00 5.67
CA ASP A 308 -40.45 -6.44 4.55
C ASP A 308 -39.76 -7.55 3.76
N ALA A 309 -40.30 -8.77 3.83
CA ALA A 309 -39.73 -9.95 3.17
C ALA A 309 -39.64 -9.83 1.64
N THR A 310 -40.46 -8.97 1.01
CA THR A 310 -40.48 -8.77 -0.45
C THR A 310 -39.29 -7.96 -0.96
N HIS A 311 -38.63 -7.21 -0.07
CA HIS A 311 -37.43 -6.43 -0.40
C HIS A 311 -36.14 -7.24 -0.40
N TRP A 312 -36.21 -8.52 -0.01
CA TRP A 312 -35.08 -9.43 0.02
C TRP A 312 -35.08 -10.32 -1.21
N LEU A 313 -33.95 -10.36 -1.92
CA LEU A 313 -33.79 -11.16 -3.11
C LEU A 313 -32.72 -12.22 -2.93
N LYS A 314 -33.05 -13.47 -3.24
CA LYS A 314 -32.11 -14.60 -3.21
C LYS A 314 -31.08 -14.44 -4.34
N ARG A 315 -29.81 -14.68 -4.01
CA ARG A 315 -28.67 -14.54 -4.91
C ARG A 315 -27.68 -15.68 -4.66
N ASP A 316 -27.18 -16.26 -5.75
CA ASP A 316 -26.01 -17.13 -5.67
C ASP A 316 -24.78 -16.27 -5.47
N MET A 317 -24.09 -16.48 -4.35
CA MET A 317 -22.99 -15.65 -3.89
C MET A 317 -21.78 -16.50 -3.55
N TRP A 318 -20.60 -15.89 -3.61
CA TRP A 318 -19.36 -16.55 -3.20
C TRP A 318 -18.32 -15.52 -2.74
N VAL A 319 -17.38 -15.98 -1.92
CA VAL A 319 -16.18 -15.23 -1.58
C VAL A 319 -15.04 -15.74 -2.46
N ALA A 320 -14.49 -14.87 -3.31
CA ALA A 320 -13.36 -15.20 -4.16
C ALA A 320 -12.05 -15.30 -3.36
N CYS A 321 -11.01 -15.89 -3.96
CA CYS A 321 -9.73 -16.14 -3.28
C CYS A 321 -8.98 -14.87 -2.86
N ASP A 322 -9.33 -13.74 -3.47
CA ASP A 322 -8.79 -12.41 -3.20
C ASP A 322 -9.59 -11.66 -2.12
N GLY A 323 -10.56 -12.31 -1.47
CA GLY A 323 -11.42 -11.72 -0.45
C GLY A 323 -12.65 -10.97 -1.00
N SER A 324 -12.81 -10.88 -2.33
CA SER A 324 -13.96 -10.21 -2.93
C SER A 324 -15.27 -10.98 -2.68
N LEU A 325 -16.34 -10.27 -2.32
CA LEU A 325 -17.69 -10.82 -2.26
C LEU A 325 -18.37 -10.65 -3.62
N CYS A 326 -18.75 -11.77 -4.23
CA CYS A 326 -19.27 -11.83 -5.59
C CYS A 326 -20.66 -12.48 -5.64
N TYR A 327 -21.37 -12.28 -6.76
CA TYR A 327 -22.67 -12.88 -7.03
C TYR A 327 -22.91 -13.13 -8.51
N PHE A 328 -23.84 -14.02 -8.83
CA PHE A 328 -24.28 -14.25 -10.20
C PHE A 328 -25.45 -13.33 -10.56
N SER A 329 -25.28 -12.48 -11.58
CA SER A 329 -26.34 -11.65 -12.12
C SER A 329 -27.12 -12.42 -13.18
N ILE A 330 -28.34 -12.82 -12.88
CA ILE A 330 -29.24 -13.48 -13.85
C ILE A 330 -29.57 -12.53 -15.01
N LYS A 331 -29.77 -11.23 -14.72
CA LYS A 331 -30.10 -10.20 -15.73
C LYS A 331 -28.99 -10.05 -16.77
N GLU A 332 -27.74 -10.11 -16.33
CA GLU A 332 -26.56 -9.88 -17.17
C GLU A 332 -25.87 -11.19 -17.58
N ASN A 333 -26.36 -12.33 -17.09
CA ASN A 333 -25.80 -13.67 -17.24
C ASN A 333 -24.27 -13.73 -16.94
N LYS A 334 -23.85 -13.06 -15.86
CA LYS A 334 -22.44 -12.80 -15.55
C LYS A 334 -22.12 -12.97 -14.07
N ARG A 335 -20.87 -13.33 -13.77
CA ARG A 335 -20.29 -13.33 -12.42
C ARG A 335 -19.82 -11.92 -12.10
N LEU A 336 -20.44 -11.25 -11.13
CA LEU A 336 -20.12 -9.87 -10.76
C LEU A 336 -19.58 -9.80 -9.34
N VAL A 337 -18.61 -8.91 -9.14
CA VAL A 337 -18.11 -8.50 -7.83
C VAL A 337 -19.11 -7.52 -7.22
N LEU A 338 -19.61 -7.85 -6.04
CA LEU A 338 -20.50 -6.98 -5.26
C LEU A 338 -19.68 -6.01 -4.41
N LEU A 339 -18.68 -6.53 -3.72
CA LEU A 339 -17.66 -5.80 -2.97
C LEU A 339 -16.31 -6.42 -3.31
N ASP A 340 -15.39 -5.61 -3.80
CA ASP A 340 -14.01 -6.06 -4.00
C ASP A 340 -13.33 -6.33 -2.65
N GLY A 341 -12.24 -7.10 -2.67
CA GLY A 341 -11.47 -7.42 -1.46
C GLY A 341 -10.97 -6.19 -0.69
N ILE A 342 -10.87 -5.03 -1.37
CA ILE A 342 -10.46 -3.75 -0.76
C ILE A 342 -11.56 -3.20 0.14
N LYS A 343 -12.79 -3.15 -0.37
CA LYS A 343 -13.98 -2.68 0.39
C LYS A 343 -14.43 -3.67 1.43
N MET A 344 -14.12 -4.94 1.23
CA MET A 344 -14.37 -5.99 2.23
C MET A 344 -13.44 -5.84 3.43
N ALA A 345 -12.20 -5.39 3.23
CA ALA A 345 -11.23 -5.24 4.30
C ALA A 345 -11.71 -4.29 5.41
N GLY A 346 -11.55 -4.71 6.67
CA GLY A 346 -12.01 -3.95 7.83
C GLY A 346 -13.53 -3.92 8.03
N ALA A 347 -14.32 -4.55 7.15
CA ALA A 347 -15.77 -4.57 7.28
C ALA A 347 -16.25 -5.30 8.54
N LYS A 348 -17.25 -4.74 9.20
CA LYS A 348 -17.84 -5.30 10.42
C LYS A 348 -19.10 -6.10 10.10
N VAL A 349 -19.14 -7.35 10.57
CA VAL A 349 -20.29 -8.24 10.39
C VAL A 349 -21.09 -8.34 11.69
N THR A 350 -22.31 -7.80 11.73
CA THR A 350 -23.17 -7.74 12.92
C THR A 350 -24.49 -8.49 12.72
N SER A 351 -25.08 -9.03 13.79
CA SER A 351 -26.40 -9.69 13.69
C SER A 351 -27.49 -8.64 13.49
N LEU A 352 -28.51 -8.98 12.70
CA LEU A 352 -29.69 -8.16 12.51
C LEU A 352 -30.93 -8.93 12.99
N PRO A 353 -31.26 -8.89 14.30
CA PRO A 353 -32.35 -9.70 14.87
C PRO A 353 -33.75 -9.21 14.50
N SER A 354 -33.91 -7.94 14.11
CA SER A 354 -35.21 -7.34 13.75
C SER A 354 -35.36 -7.25 12.23
N SER A 355 -35.59 -8.38 11.57
CA SER A 355 -35.82 -8.46 10.13
C SER A 355 -36.91 -9.47 9.76
N ALA A 356 -37.46 -9.34 8.56
CA ALA A 356 -38.50 -10.23 8.02
C ALA A 356 -38.01 -11.66 7.76
N ARG A 357 -36.69 -11.87 7.79
CA ARG A 357 -36.05 -13.17 7.58
C ARG A 357 -35.19 -13.52 8.78
N ASP A 358 -35.22 -14.80 9.14
CA ASP A 358 -34.35 -15.35 10.16
C ASP A 358 -32.88 -15.30 9.71
N PHE A 359 -31.98 -15.41 10.70
CA PHE A 359 -30.53 -15.46 10.49
C PHE A 359 -29.96 -14.30 9.65
N ALA A 360 -30.54 -13.11 9.81
CA ALA A 360 -30.08 -11.92 9.12
C ALA A 360 -28.87 -11.28 9.82
N PHE A 361 -28.03 -10.66 9.00
CA PHE A 361 -26.83 -9.97 9.42
C PHE A 361 -26.56 -8.76 8.53
N ARG A 362 -25.85 -7.80 9.09
CA ARG A 362 -25.44 -6.56 8.46
C ARG A 362 -23.93 -6.57 8.25
N LEU A 363 -23.51 -6.09 7.09
CA LEU A 363 -22.12 -5.89 6.70
C LEU A 363 -21.90 -4.39 6.54
N ASP A 364 -21.04 -3.83 7.40
CA ASP A 364 -20.66 -2.42 7.39
C ASP A 364 -19.22 -2.27 6.92
N CYS A 365 -19.04 -1.75 5.70
CA CYS A 365 -17.73 -1.43 5.14
C CYS A 365 -17.39 0.02 5.48
N ILE A 366 -16.38 0.21 6.34
CA ILE A 366 -15.89 1.53 6.75
C ILE A 366 -14.89 1.98 5.69
N ASN A 367 -15.20 3.08 5.00
CA ASN A 367 -14.23 3.71 4.12
C ASN A 367 -13.36 4.67 4.96
N SER A 368 -12.03 4.56 4.84
CA SER A 368 -11.07 5.44 5.52
C SER A 368 -10.85 6.78 4.80
N ASP A 369 -11.49 6.97 3.64
CA ASP A 369 -11.55 8.23 2.89
C ASP A 369 -12.86 8.96 3.21
N ASP A 370 -12.77 10.17 3.78
CA ASP A 370 -13.90 11.05 4.14
C ASP A 370 -14.79 11.49 2.95
N HIS A 371 -14.50 11.04 1.73
CA HIS A 371 -15.18 11.42 0.49
C HIS A 371 -16.12 10.36 -0.09
N GLU A 372 -16.17 9.13 0.43
CA GLU A 372 -17.15 8.10 0.02
C GLU A 372 -18.03 7.66 1.19
N LYS A 373 -19.36 7.63 0.98
CA LYS A 373 -20.32 7.14 1.99
C LYS A 373 -20.01 5.70 2.41
N ASP A 374 -20.07 5.44 3.72
CA ASP A 374 -20.07 4.10 4.29
C ASP A 374 -21.06 3.19 3.57
N ILE A 375 -20.62 1.98 3.23
CA ILE A 375 -21.45 1.01 2.51
C ILE A 375 -21.99 0.02 3.54
N THR A 376 -23.28 0.13 3.82
CA THR A 376 -24.02 -0.85 4.61
C THR A 376 -24.83 -1.76 3.70
N MET A 377 -24.71 -3.07 3.90
CA MET A 377 -25.52 -4.08 3.23
C MET A 377 -26.11 -5.08 4.23
N CYS A 378 -27.33 -5.56 3.97
CA CYS A 378 -27.98 -6.58 4.79
C CYS A 378 -28.17 -7.88 4.01
N PHE A 379 -27.87 -8.99 4.68
CA PHE A 379 -27.96 -10.35 4.15
C PHE A 379 -28.69 -11.28 5.14
N SER A 380 -29.22 -12.40 4.66
CA SER A 380 -29.81 -13.46 5.48
C SER A 380 -29.51 -14.82 4.84
N ALA A 381 -29.22 -15.82 5.69
CA ALA A 381 -29.04 -17.21 5.29
C ALA A 381 -30.31 -18.03 5.58
N GLU A 382 -30.45 -19.21 4.98
CA GLU A 382 -31.66 -20.04 5.17
C GLU A 382 -31.61 -20.87 6.45
N THR A 383 -30.41 -21.10 6.98
CA THR A 383 -30.18 -21.89 8.19
C THR A 383 -29.17 -21.22 9.11
N ASP A 384 -29.24 -21.51 10.40
CA ASP A 384 -28.25 -21.00 11.37
C ASP A 384 -26.83 -21.48 11.05
N GLN A 385 -26.69 -22.71 10.56
CA GLN A 385 -25.38 -23.26 10.19
C GLN A 385 -24.74 -22.49 9.03
N GLU A 386 -25.52 -22.16 7.99
CA GLU A 386 -25.05 -21.32 6.89
C GLU A 386 -24.79 -19.89 7.34
N HIS A 387 -25.62 -19.34 8.22
CA HIS A 387 -25.42 -18.02 8.81
C HIS A 387 -24.10 -17.93 9.57
N GLN A 388 -23.81 -18.88 10.47
CA GLN A 388 -22.53 -18.92 11.19
C GLN A 388 -21.35 -19.06 10.24
N LYS A 389 -21.47 -19.91 9.20
CA LYS A 389 -20.42 -20.14 8.22
C LYS A 389 -20.15 -18.91 7.35
N TRP A 390 -21.20 -18.28 6.80
CA TRP A 390 -21.09 -17.05 6.02
C TRP A 390 -20.48 -15.93 6.84
N ARG A 391 -20.90 -15.75 8.10
CA ARG A 391 -20.34 -14.72 8.96
C ARG A 391 -18.89 -14.96 9.29
N SER A 392 -18.51 -16.20 9.62
CA SER A 392 -17.11 -16.56 9.86
C SER A 392 -16.25 -16.26 8.64
N LEU A 393 -16.70 -16.65 7.44
CA LEU A 393 -15.98 -16.42 6.18
C LEU A 393 -15.92 -14.96 5.76
N LEU A 394 -17.00 -14.20 5.94
CA LEU A 394 -17.02 -12.77 5.64
C LEU A 394 -16.16 -11.98 6.63
N SER A 395 -16.13 -12.39 7.90
CA SER A 395 -15.19 -11.83 8.88
C SER A 395 -13.74 -12.24 8.60
N GLN A 396 -13.50 -13.43 8.04
CA GLN A 396 -12.17 -13.80 7.54
C GLN A 396 -11.81 -13.02 6.28
N ALA A 397 -12.77 -12.81 5.36
CA ALA A 397 -12.62 -12.02 4.15
C ALA A 397 -12.36 -10.54 4.45
N SER A 398 -13.01 -10.00 5.48
CA SER A 398 -12.71 -8.65 5.97
C SER A 398 -11.35 -8.53 6.65
N ASN A 399 -10.74 -9.66 7.00
CA ASN A 399 -9.36 -9.74 7.46
C ASN A 399 -8.39 -10.14 6.32
N LEU A 400 -8.91 -10.49 5.14
CA LEU A 400 -8.14 -10.79 3.93
C LEU A 400 -7.98 -9.50 3.13
N ASP A 401 -6.91 -8.75 3.43
CA ASP A 401 -6.51 -7.58 2.64
C ASP A 401 -6.04 -8.03 1.24
N GLY A 402 -6.99 -8.16 0.31
CA GLY A 402 -6.74 -8.44 -1.12
C GLY A 402 -6.16 -7.25 -1.87
N ALA A 403 -6.12 -6.06 -1.27
CA ALA A 403 -5.34 -4.93 -1.77
C ALA A 403 -4.51 -4.29 -0.66
N MET A 404 -3.37 -3.80 -1.10
CA MET A 404 -2.45 -3.02 -0.30
C MET A 404 -3.10 -1.72 0.16
N GLN A 405 -3.43 -1.62 1.45
CA GLN A 405 -3.89 -0.37 2.04
C GLN A 405 -2.71 0.53 2.41
N THR A 406 -2.94 1.83 2.31
CA THR A 406 -2.07 2.85 2.90
C THR A 406 -2.13 2.70 4.42
N MET A 407 -0.96 2.53 5.03
CA MET A 407 -0.80 2.43 6.48
C MET A 407 -0.64 3.82 7.08
N ARG A 408 -1.28 4.06 8.22
CA ARG A 408 -1.05 5.29 9.00
C ARG A 408 -0.13 4.99 10.16
N LEU A 409 0.89 5.83 10.37
CA LEU A 409 1.69 5.79 11.59
C LEU A 409 0.84 6.18 12.80
N GLY A 410 1.40 6.06 14.01
CA GLY A 410 0.69 6.32 15.25
C GLY A 410 0.94 5.28 16.33
N GLY A 411 0.51 5.60 17.56
CA GLY A 411 0.76 4.76 18.73
C GLY A 411 0.32 3.30 18.58
N ALA A 412 -0.81 3.06 17.92
CA ALA A 412 -1.29 1.70 17.65
C ALA A 412 -0.31 0.90 16.77
N VAL A 413 0.18 1.47 15.68
CA VAL A 413 1.17 0.82 14.81
C VAL A 413 2.50 0.65 15.53
N ALA A 414 2.94 1.63 16.32
CA ALA A 414 4.17 1.53 17.09
C ALA A 414 4.13 0.41 18.14
N ASP A 415 3.05 0.31 18.92
CA ASP A 415 2.85 -0.75 19.91
C ASP A 415 2.76 -2.13 19.26
N GLU A 416 2.07 -2.22 18.12
CA GLU A 416 1.97 -3.46 17.34
C GLU A 416 3.34 -3.90 16.81
N LEU A 417 4.09 -3.00 16.14
CA LEU A 417 5.43 -3.28 15.65
C LEU A 417 6.34 -3.78 16.77
N LYS A 418 6.25 -3.18 17.97
CA LYS A 418 7.00 -3.62 19.16
C LYS A 418 6.61 -5.03 19.60
N GLN A 419 5.32 -5.35 19.66
CA GLN A 419 4.83 -6.68 20.00
C GLN A 419 5.24 -7.73 18.96
N PHE A 420 5.19 -7.39 17.67
CA PHE A 420 5.58 -8.28 16.58
C PHE A 420 7.09 -8.53 16.55
N ARG A 421 7.92 -7.50 16.78
CA ARG A 421 9.38 -7.68 16.96
C ARG A 421 9.68 -8.68 18.07
N LEU A 422 9.01 -8.54 19.22
CA LEU A 422 9.11 -9.49 20.32
C LEU A 422 8.68 -10.91 19.90
N ALA A 423 7.61 -11.05 19.13
CA ALA A 423 7.16 -12.35 18.64
C ALA A 423 8.14 -12.98 17.62
N VAL A 424 8.62 -12.22 16.65
CA VAL A 424 9.54 -12.69 15.58
C VAL A 424 10.93 -12.98 16.12
N LYS A 425 11.53 -12.13 16.97
CA LYS A 425 12.82 -12.42 17.62
C LYS A 425 12.76 -13.65 18.53
N ASN A 426 11.58 -13.97 19.05
CA ASN A 426 11.35 -15.18 19.82
C ASN A 426 10.97 -16.41 18.96
N ARG A 427 10.82 -16.26 17.64
CA ARG A 427 10.61 -17.41 16.75
C ARG A 427 11.90 -18.17 16.55
N ARG A 428 11.79 -19.46 16.81
CA ARG A 428 12.83 -20.44 16.61
C ARG A 428 12.83 -20.80 15.13
N MET A 429 13.98 -20.64 14.47
CA MET A 429 14.08 -20.93 13.04
C MET A 429 14.59 -22.36 12.86
N LYS A 430 13.93 -23.16 12.02
CA LYS A 430 14.44 -24.50 11.71
C LYS A 430 15.76 -24.37 10.95
N VAL A 431 16.79 -25.08 11.42
CA VAL A 431 18.00 -25.30 10.62
C VAL A 431 17.63 -26.22 9.45
N GLY A 432 17.70 -25.68 8.22
CA GLY A 432 17.42 -26.44 7.00
C GLY A 432 18.51 -27.46 6.71
N GLU A 433 18.13 -28.66 6.27
CA GLU A 433 19.08 -29.75 5.97
C GLU A 433 20.11 -29.35 4.91
N ASP A 434 19.69 -28.59 3.90
CA ASP A 434 20.55 -28.10 2.81
C ASP A 434 21.55 -27.00 3.26
N THR A 435 21.34 -26.43 4.44
CA THR A 435 22.16 -25.34 4.99
C THR A 435 22.95 -25.74 6.24
N LYS A 436 22.90 -27.01 6.64
CA LYS A 436 23.36 -27.51 7.94
C LYS A 436 24.83 -27.18 8.25
N ASP A 437 25.70 -27.15 7.23
CA ASP A 437 27.11 -26.78 7.43
C ASP A 437 27.31 -25.34 7.91
N GLN A 438 26.43 -24.41 7.50
CA GLN A 438 26.49 -23.00 7.95
C GLN A 438 26.10 -22.86 9.44
N PHE A 439 25.35 -23.82 9.97
CA PHE A 439 24.88 -23.86 11.35
C PHE A 439 25.77 -24.72 12.26
N ALA A 440 26.86 -25.27 11.72
CA ALA A 440 27.82 -26.04 12.49
C ALA A 440 28.46 -25.20 13.62
N PRO A 441 28.72 -25.78 14.80
CA PRO A 441 29.21 -25.05 15.97
C PRO A 441 30.65 -24.53 15.79
N ILE A 442 30.86 -23.24 16.00
CA ILE A 442 32.17 -22.62 16.29
C ILE A 442 32.50 -22.76 17.77
N PHE A 443 31.52 -22.50 18.64
CA PHE A 443 31.67 -22.53 20.09
C PHE A 443 30.41 -23.10 20.75
N LYS A 444 30.58 -24.09 21.63
CA LYS A 444 29.51 -24.79 22.35
C LYS A 444 29.64 -24.55 23.86
N ALA A 445 28.53 -24.20 24.50
CA ALA A 445 28.45 -24.08 25.95
C ALA A 445 27.04 -24.39 26.47
N LYS A 446 26.94 -24.72 27.76
CA LYS A 446 25.65 -24.73 28.46
C LYS A 446 25.32 -23.33 28.94
N LEU A 447 24.13 -22.86 28.60
CA LEU A 447 23.61 -21.57 29.04
C LEU A 447 22.31 -21.78 29.79
N TRP A 448 22.12 -20.99 30.85
CA TRP A 448 20.84 -20.89 31.55
C TRP A 448 19.89 -20.00 30.75
N LYS A 449 18.70 -20.52 30.46
CA LYS A 449 17.64 -19.80 29.75
C LYS A 449 16.38 -19.79 30.62
N VAL A 450 15.72 -18.64 30.70
CA VAL A 450 14.40 -18.55 31.33
C VAL A 450 13.33 -19.15 30.41
N LYS A 451 12.33 -19.83 30.96
CA LYS A 451 11.14 -20.30 30.24
C LYS A 451 10.47 -19.11 29.54
N ALA A 452 9.83 -19.36 28.39
CA ALA A 452 9.24 -18.28 27.57
C ALA A 452 8.20 -17.44 28.31
N GLU A 453 7.47 -18.05 29.27
CA GLU A 453 6.52 -17.39 30.16
C GLU A 453 7.02 -17.34 31.62
N GLY A 454 8.31 -17.62 31.84
CA GLY A 454 8.91 -17.72 33.17
C GLY A 454 9.33 -16.37 33.73
N ASP A 455 9.28 -16.22 35.06
CA ASP A 455 9.75 -15.04 35.76
C ASP A 455 11.27 -15.13 35.97
N ARG A 456 12.02 -14.16 35.42
CA ARG A 456 13.48 -14.08 35.58
C ARG A 456 13.95 -14.03 37.04
N LYS A 457 13.08 -13.66 37.98
CA LYS A 457 13.38 -13.62 39.41
C LYS A 457 13.19 -14.96 40.13
N LYS A 458 12.59 -15.95 39.48
CA LYS A 458 12.33 -17.27 40.07
C LYS A 458 13.30 -18.31 39.50
N GLY A 459 14.12 -18.90 40.37
CA GLY A 459 15.13 -19.89 39.95
C GLY A 459 14.54 -21.10 39.21
N GLU A 460 13.33 -21.53 39.56
CA GLU A 460 12.58 -22.63 38.94
C GLU A 460 12.18 -22.38 37.47
N ASP A 461 12.21 -21.13 37.03
CA ASP A 461 11.92 -20.75 35.66
C ASP A 461 13.17 -20.72 34.78
N TRP A 462 14.35 -20.88 35.36
CA TRP A 462 15.60 -21.05 34.63
C TRP A 462 15.89 -22.53 34.37
N PHE A 463 16.34 -22.85 33.17
CA PHE A 463 16.78 -24.19 32.81
C PHE A 463 18.05 -24.12 31.96
N GLU A 464 18.94 -25.09 32.13
CA GLU A 464 20.12 -25.21 31.28
C GLU A 464 19.77 -25.79 29.91
N ARG A 465 20.45 -25.27 28.89
CA ARG A 465 20.45 -25.85 27.55
C ARG A 465 21.82 -25.71 26.91
N GLU A 466 22.22 -26.74 26.19
CA GLU A 466 23.39 -26.66 25.32
C GLU A 466 23.05 -25.79 24.11
N MET A 467 23.83 -24.73 23.93
CA MET A 467 23.71 -23.79 22.83
C MET A 467 25.06 -23.61 22.17
N TRP A 468 25.05 -23.18 20.90
CA TRP A 468 26.27 -22.87 20.20
C TRP A 468 26.15 -21.66 19.29
N ILE A 469 27.28 -20.98 19.10
CA ILE A 469 27.44 -20.01 18.04
C ILE A 469 27.83 -20.78 16.77
N ALA A 470 27.04 -20.64 15.73
CA ALA A 470 27.23 -21.27 14.43
C ALA A 470 28.23 -20.53 13.54
N LYS A 471 28.73 -21.19 12.48
CA LYS A 471 29.64 -20.59 11.47
C LYS A 471 29.11 -19.28 10.88
N ASN A 472 27.79 -19.19 10.69
CA ASN A 472 27.12 -17.98 10.18
C ASN A 472 26.79 -16.92 11.27
N GLY A 473 27.24 -17.12 12.51
CA GLY A 473 27.00 -16.20 13.62
C GLY A 473 25.68 -16.41 14.38
N SER A 474 24.85 -17.37 13.98
CA SER A 474 23.57 -17.66 14.66
C SER A 474 23.79 -18.32 16.02
N LEU A 475 22.91 -18.05 16.98
CA LEU A 475 22.84 -18.81 18.24
C LEU A 475 21.84 -19.96 18.08
N VAL A 476 22.34 -21.19 18.10
CA VAL A 476 21.57 -22.40 17.79
C VAL A 476 21.48 -23.31 19.01
N TYR A 477 20.40 -24.08 19.13
CA TYR A 477 20.28 -25.11 20.16
C TYR A 477 19.50 -26.35 19.67
N TRP A 478 19.65 -27.47 20.37
CA TRP A 478 18.80 -28.66 20.14
C TRP A 478 17.49 -28.58 20.92
N SER A 479 16.36 -28.58 20.21
CA SER A 479 15.02 -28.60 20.79
C SER A 479 14.59 -30.03 21.08
N LYS A 480 14.65 -30.46 22.35
CA LYS A 480 14.12 -31.78 22.76
C LYS A 480 12.63 -31.97 22.45
N LYS A 481 11.84 -30.89 22.43
CA LYS A 481 10.39 -30.94 22.14
C LYS A 481 10.12 -31.19 20.66
N GLU A 482 10.97 -30.65 19.78
CA GLU A 482 10.75 -30.67 18.32
C GLU A 482 11.75 -31.61 17.60
N ASP A 483 12.61 -32.26 18.39
CA ASP A 483 13.66 -33.19 18.00
C ASP A 483 14.52 -32.69 16.82
N ARG A 484 14.99 -31.43 16.93
CA ARG A 484 15.74 -30.74 15.87
C ARG A 484 16.59 -29.58 16.37
N GLU A 485 17.49 -29.11 15.52
CA GLU A 485 18.23 -27.86 15.69
C GLU A 485 17.36 -26.63 15.34
N LEU A 486 17.39 -25.62 16.22
CA LEU A 486 16.58 -24.40 16.17
C LEU A 486 17.39 -23.14 16.47
#